data_AF-A0A2D5ZHY4-F1
#
_entry.id   AF-A0A2D5ZHY4-F1
#
_cell.length_a   1.000
_cell.length_b   1.000
_cell.length_c   1.000
_cell.angle_alpha   90.00
_cell.angle_beta   90.00
_cell.angle_gamma   90.00
#
_symmetry.space_group_name_H-M   'P 1'
#
loop_
_entity.id
_entity.type
_entity.pdbx_description
1 polymer ?
#
loop_
_entity_poly.entity_id
_entity_poly.type
_entity_poly.pdbx_seq_one_letter_code
_entity_poly.pdbx_strand_id
1 'polypeptide(L)'
;MKKLLFLSALLVTACSSDPELPEVTSYEECVTMEGEIKYKEPHQCTIFGETYYENKPTAKFVDYGPATGYYASPVGGGPYPAIILIHEMQGLDRNTWASARKFAQEGYVVLAVDLYDGKKATDPEEATVLSSSVTDDLDGAFDNVKAAVKWVSLQYNVDDTQLKLAGGSFGDEWDARMAENELGVSKLVEQL
;
A
#
# COMPACT_ATOMS: atom_id res chain seq x y z
N MET A 1 -23.76 56.37 57.94
CA MET A 1 -23.70 54.89 57.84
C MET A 1 -24.59 54.45 56.68
N LYS A 2 -24.03 54.17 55.50
CA LYS A 2 -24.72 53.52 54.37
C LYS A 2 -23.69 52.79 53.52
N LYS A 3 -24.13 51.62 53.02
CA LYS A 3 -23.38 50.38 52.83
C LYS A 3 -22.48 50.36 51.59
N LEU A 4 -21.34 49.71 51.75
CA LEU A 4 -20.43 49.22 50.71
C LEU A 4 -21.13 48.07 49.95
N LEU A 5 -21.25 48.17 48.62
CA LEU A 5 -21.69 47.07 47.76
C LEU A 5 -20.54 46.73 46.81
N PHE A 6 -19.94 45.57 47.04
CA PHE A 6 -19.02 44.88 46.14
C PHE A 6 -19.81 44.39 44.91
N LEU A 7 -19.39 44.78 43.71
CA LEU A 7 -19.80 44.11 42.47
C LEU A 7 -18.70 43.11 42.08
N SER A 8 -19.01 41.82 42.18
CA SER A 8 -18.19 40.73 41.65
C SER A 8 -18.32 40.67 40.13
N ALA A 9 -17.21 40.86 39.40
CA ALA A 9 -17.15 40.60 37.98
C ALA A 9 -17.04 39.08 37.74
N LEU A 10 -18.09 38.46 37.19
CA LEU A 10 -18.01 37.11 36.62
C LEU A 10 -17.20 37.17 35.32
N LEU A 11 -16.02 36.55 35.30
CA LEU A 11 -15.33 36.20 34.05
C LEU A 11 -16.06 35.03 33.41
N VAL A 12 -16.72 35.27 32.27
CA VAL A 12 -17.23 34.21 31.40
C VAL A 12 -16.05 33.68 30.61
N THR A 13 -15.53 32.52 31.01
CA THR A 13 -14.56 31.77 30.20
C THR A 13 -15.30 31.20 28.99
N ALA A 14 -15.17 31.85 27.83
CA ALA A 14 -15.61 31.28 26.58
C ALA A 14 -14.71 30.07 26.27
N CYS A 15 -15.24 28.86 26.38
CA CYS A 15 -14.65 27.70 25.71
C CYS A 15 -14.75 27.96 24.21
N SER A 16 -13.63 28.30 23.55
CA SER A 16 -13.55 28.18 22.11
C SER A 16 -13.54 26.70 21.78
N SER A 17 -14.69 26.14 21.40
CA SER A 17 -14.71 24.92 20.61
C SER A 17 -14.04 25.27 19.29
N ASP A 18 -12.88 24.68 19.02
CA ASP A 18 -12.27 24.74 17.70
C ASP A 18 -13.32 24.29 16.67
N PRO A 19 -13.44 24.96 15.52
CA PRO A 19 -14.39 24.56 14.49
C PRO A 19 -14.09 23.13 14.06
N GLU A 20 -15.12 22.27 14.04
CA GLU A 20 -15.03 20.94 13.44
C GLU A 20 -14.56 21.10 12.00
N LEU A 21 -13.36 20.61 11.72
CA LEU A 21 -12.85 20.53 10.36
C LEU A 21 -13.78 19.61 9.56
N PRO A 22 -14.16 19.98 8.32
CA PRO A 22 -15.03 19.15 7.52
C PRO A 22 -14.40 17.77 7.27
N GLU A 23 -15.21 16.72 7.27
CA GLU A 23 -14.77 15.39 6.85
C GLU A 23 -14.32 15.47 5.39
N VAL A 24 -13.00 15.46 5.19
CA VAL A 24 -12.39 15.41 3.87
C VAL A 24 -12.57 14.00 3.32
N THR A 25 -13.24 13.85 2.18
CA THR A 25 -13.58 12.55 1.60
C THR A 25 -12.67 12.13 0.44
N SER A 26 -11.83 13.04 -0.05
CA SER A 26 -10.87 12.79 -1.12
C SER A 26 -9.55 13.56 -0.94
N TYR A 27 -8.49 13.10 -1.62
CA TYR A 27 -7.17 13.73 -1.56
C TYR A 27 -7.19 15.13 -2.19
N GLU A 28 -7.95 15.32 -3.27
CA GLU A 28 -8.11 16.59 -3.98
C GLU A 28 -8.85 17.64 -3.14
N GLU A 29 -9.85 17.22 -2.36
CA GLU A 29 -10.50 18.08 -1.36
C GLU A 29 -9.53 18.50 -0.24
N CYS A 30 -8.60 17.62 0.14
CA CYS A 30 -7.57 17.93 1.15
C CYS A 30 -6.62 19.06 0.70
N VAL A 31 -6.24 19.07 -0.58
CA VAL A 31 -5.25 20.00 -1.13
C VAL A 31 -5.85 21.39 -1.42
N THR A 32 -7.16 21.48 -1.62
CA THR A 32 -7.83 22.71 -2.06
C THR A 32 -8.42 23.57 -0.94
N MET A 33 -8.43 23.09 0.31
CA MET A 33 -9.28 23.67 1.35
C MET A 33 -8.76 24.85 2.18
N GLU A 34 -7.56 25.41 1.96
CA GLU A 34 -7.27 26.77 2.46
C GLU A 34 -6.01 27.36 1.82
N GLY A 35 -6.20 28.46 1.10
CA GLY A 35 -5.24 29.11 0.21
C GLY A 35 -4.12 29.91 0.88
N GLU A 36 -3.46 29.35 1.89
CA GLU A 36 -2.10 29.77 2.28
C GLU A 36 -1.33 28.54 2.75
N ILE A 37 -0.48 27.99 1.88
CA ILE A 37 0.53 27.00 2.27
C ILE A 37 1.51 27.68 3.23
N LYS A 38 1.21 27.63 4.54
CA LYS A 38 2.18 27.98 5.58
C LYS A 38 3.11 26.80 5.77
N TYR A 39 4.18 26.81 4.98
CA TYR A 39 5.30 25.87 4.99
C TYR A 39 5.67 25.34 6.37
N LYS A 40 5.51 24.02 6.56
CA LYS A 40 6.47 23.09 7.19
C LYS A 40 6.14 21.66 6.73
N GLU A 41 7.17 20.91 6.36
CA GLU A 41 7.16 19.57 5.72
C GLU A 41 6.37 18.46 6.44
N PRO A 42 6.05 17.34 5.76
CA PRO A 42 5.24 17.18 4.54
C PRO A 42 3.73 17.16 4.86
N HIS A 43 2.86 17.48 3.89
CA HIS A 43 1.42 17.58 4.09
C HIS A 43 0.82 16.26 4.61
N GLN A 44 0.31 16.28 5.85
CA GLN A 44 -0.42 15.19 6.48
C GLN A 44 -1.92 15.38 6.20
N CYS A 45 -2.55 14.46 5.47
CA CYS A 45 -4.00 14.43 5.25
C CYS A 45 -4.59 13.22 5.97
N THR A 46 -5.61 13.39 6.80
CA THR A 46 -6.33 12.26 7.38
C THR A 46 -7.64 12.07 6.62
N ILE A 47 -7.78 10.96 5.89
CA ILE A 47 -8.99 10.61 5.13
C ILE A 47 -9.55 9.33 5.75
N PHE A 48 -10.80 9.35 6.24
CA PHE A 48 -11.45 8.22 6.91
C PHE A 48 -10.62 7.56 8.05
N GLY A 49 -9.87 8.37 8.80
CA GLY A 49 -9.00 7.89 9.88
C GLY A 49 -7.66 7.31 9.43
N GLU A 50 -7.36 7.33 8.13
CA GLU A 50 -6.07 6.95 7.58
C GLU A 50 -5.23 8.18 7.25
N THR A 51 -3.96 8.18 7.69
CA THR A 51 -3.02 9.28 7.44
C THR A 51 -2.33 9.12 6.07
N TYR A 52 -2.34 10.18 5.27
CA TYR A 52 -1.72 10.34 3.95
C TYR A 52 -0.62 11.39 4.01
N TYR A 53 0.45 11.16 3.27
CA TYR A 53 1.59 12.08 3.17
C TYR A 53 1.81 12.45 1.71
N GLU A 54 2.22 13.69 1.44
CA GLU A 54 2.61 14.16 0.09
C GLU A 54 3.72 13.28 -0.54
N ASN A 55 4.55 12.65 0.28
CA ASN A 55 5.59 11.69 -0.13
C ASN A 55 5.11 10.22 -0.11
N LYS A 56 3.80 9.95 -0.11
CA LYS A 56 3.32 8.56 -0.16
C LYS A 56 3.62 7.95 -1.54
N PRO A 57 4.10 6.70 -1.58
CA PRO A 57 4.11 5.91 -2.81
C PRO A 57 2.76 5.99 -3.52
N THR A 58 2.79 6.15 -4.85
CA THR A 58 1.57 6.00 -5.65
C THR A 58 1.15 4.54 -5.56
N ALA A 59 -0.06 4.25 -5.11
CA ALA A 59 -0.54 2.87 -5.01
C ALA A 59 -1.98 2.72 -5.50
N LYS A 60 -2.23 1.64 -6.26
CA LYS A 60 -3.51 1.36 -6.91
C LYS A 60 -3.64 -0.11 -7.27
N PHE A 61 -4.88 -0.58 -7.43
CA PHE A 61 -5.11 -1.83 -8.13
C PHE A 61 -4.88 -1.62 -9.63
N VAL A 62 -4.28 -2.63 -10.26
CA VAL A 62 -4.02 -2.67 -11.69
C VAL A 62 -4.48 -3.99 -12.27
N ASP A 63 -4.88 -3.94 -13.54
CA ASP A 63 -5.06 -5.10 -14.40
C ASP A 63 -3.80 -5.21 -15.26
N TYR A 64 -3.17 -6.40 -15.26
CA TYR A 64 -1.99 -6.69 -16.06
C TYR A 64 -2.23 -7.80 -17.09
N GLY A 65 -3.50 -8.05 -17.43
CA GLY A 65 -3.93 -8.98 -18.47
C GLY A 65 -4.70 -10.16 -17.90
N PRO A 66 -4.02 -11.24 -17.46
CA PRO A 66 -4.70 -12.45 -16.98
C PRO A 66 -5.24 -12.32 -15.55
N ALA A 67 -4.82 -11.30 -14.80
CA ALA A 67 -5.19 -11.12 -13.40
C ALA A 67 -5.01 -9.66 -12.96
N THR A 68 -5.48 -9.38 -11.73
CA THR A 68 -5.29 -8.08 -11.07
C THR A 68 -4.21 -8.14 -10.00
N GLY A 69 -3.73 -6.98 -9.55
CA GLY A 69 -2.77 -6.89 -8.47
C GLY A 69 -2.72 -5.50 -7.86
N TYR A 70 -1.96 -5.37 -6.79
CA TYR A 70 -1.75 -4.11 -6.10
C TYR A 70 -0.37 -3.54 -6.45
N TYR A 71 -0.37 -2.46 -7.21
CA TYR A 71 0.83 -1.74 -7.63
C TYR A 71 1.16 -0.63 -6.64
N ALA A 72 2.42 -0.52 -6.23
CA ALA A 72 2.96 0.59 -5.45
C ALA A 72 4.27 1.10 -6.08
N SER A 73 4.48 2.40 -6.13
CA SER A 73 5.70 3.00 -6.70
C SER A 73 6.23 4.11 -5.83
N PRO A 74 7.56 4.30 -5.73
CA PRO A 74 8.13 5.49 -5.10
C PRO A 74 7.63 6.78 -5.78
N VAL A 75 7.67 7.89 -5.05
CA VAL A 75 7.38 9.21 -5.60
C VAL A 75 8.57 9.68 -6.44
N GLY A 76 8.31 10.15 -7.67
CA GLY A 76 9.33 10.66 -8.57
C GLY A 76 9.33 10.01 -9.95
N GLY A 77 10.41 10.22 -10.71
CA GLY A 77 10.51 9.83 -12.12
C GLY A 77 11.14 8.46 -12.40
N GLY A 78 11.73 7.79 -11.41
CA GLY A 78 12.48 6.54 -11.62
C GLY A 78 13.75 6.73 -12.47
N PRO A 79 14.31 5.63 -13.05
CA PRO A 79 13.85 4.25 -12.90
C PRO A 79 14.22 3.65 -11.54
N TYR A 80 13.40 2.74 -11.05
CA TYR A 80 13.57 2.04 -9.77
C TYR A 80 13.71 0.53 -10.00
N PRO A 81 14.47 -0.20 -9.16
CA PRO A 81 14.35 -1.65 -9.12
C PRO A 81 12.90 -2.04 -8.79
N ALA A 82 12.46 -3.22 -9.25
CA ALA A 82 11.10 -3.67 -9.00
C ALA A 82 11.02 -5.01 -8.26
N ILE A 83 9.93 -5.18 -7.51
CA ILE A 83 9.59 -6.37 -6.75
C ILE A 83 8.24 -6.89 -7.25
N ILE A 84 8.22 -8.17 -7.61
CA ILE A 84 6.99 -8.95 -7.65
C ILE A 84 6.77 -9.53 -6.25
N LEU A 85 5.68 -9.11 -5.60
CA LEU A 85 5.35 -9.51 -4.24
C LEU A 85 4.28 -10.60 -4.27
N ILE A 86 4.59 -11.78 -3.75
CA ILE A 86 3.62 -12.86 -3.54
C ILE A 86 2.97 -12.66 -2.17
N HIS A 87 1.64 -12.65 -2.13
CA HIS A 87 0.89 -12.47 -0.89
C HIS A 87 0.99 -13.70 0.03
N GLU A 88 0.57 -13.54 1.29
CA GLU A 88 0.45 -14.64 2.25
C GLU A 88 -0.73 -15.59 1.94
N MET A 89 -0.87 -16.67 2.73
CA MET A 89 -1.97 -17.65 2.58
C MET A 89 -3.37 -17.03 2.67
N GLN A 90 -3.52 -15.84 3.25
CA GLN A 90 -4.80 -15.14 3.36
C GLN A 90 -5.23 -14.45 2.07
N GLY A 91 -4.33 -14.33 1.07
CA GLY A 91 -4.60 -13.64 -0.18
C GLY A 91 -4.13 -12.19 -0.20
N LEU A 92 -4.47 -11.48 -1.27
CA LEU A 92 -4.09 -10.08 -1.48
C LEU A 92 -4.87 -9.13 -0.54
N ASP A 93 -4.35 -8.97 0.67
CA ASP A 93 -5.03 -8.30 1.79
C ASP A 93 -4.35 -6.99 2.25
N ARG A 94 -4.88 -6.40 3.32
CA ARG A 94 -4.36 -5.13 3.88
C ARG A 94 -2.89 -5.22 4.30
N ASN A 95 -2.45 -6.38 4.81
CA ASN A 95 -1.07 -6.58 5.24
C ASN A 95 -0.14 -6.60 4.02
N THR A 96 -0.53 -7.34 2.98
CA THR A 96 0.22 -7.37 1.71
C THR A 96 0.34 -5.98 1.08
N TRP A 97 -0.74 -5.20 1.09
CA TRP A 97 -0.71 -3.82 0.59
C TRP A 97 0.21 -2.91 1.42
N ALA A 98 0.26 -3.12 2.74
CA ALA A 98 1.15 -2.39 3.61
C ALA A 98 2.62 -2.72 3.32
N SER A 99 2.95 -3.99 3.12
CA SER A 99 4.30 -4.42 2.72
C SER A 99 4.70 -3.84 1.36
N ALA A 100 3.81 -3.88 0.37
CA ALA A 100 4.07 -3.28 -0.94
C ALA A 100 4.35 -1.76 -0.84
N ARG A 101 3.58 -1.03 -0.01
CA ARG A 101 3.84 0.40 0.23
C ARG A 101 5.17 0.63 0.96
N LYS A 102 5.53 -0.23 1.93
CA LYS A 102 6.81 -0.12 2.65
C LYS A 102 7.99 -0.26 1.69
N PHE A 103 8.01 -1.29 0.86
CA PHE A 103 9.03 -1.45 -0.18
C PHE A 103 9.07 -0.26 -1.15
N ALA A 104 7.91 0.30 -1.51
CA ALA A 104 7.88 1.50 -2.34
C ALA A 104 8.42 2.76 -1.65
N GLN A 105 8.32 2.85 -0.32
CA GLN A 105 9.01 3.88 0.45
C GLN A 105 10.54 3.65 0.48
N GLU A 106 10.97 2.40 0.38
CA GLU A 106 12.38 2.00 0.33
C GLU A 106 13.00 2.10 -1.08
N GLY A 107 12.22 2.54 -2.08
CA GLY A 107 12.72 2.80 -3.43
C GLY A 107 12.47 1.70 -4.46
N TYR A 108 11.52 0.80 -4.20
CA TYR A 108 11.12 -0.25 -5.14
C TYR A 108 9.77 0.01 -5.80
N VAL A 109 9.66 -0.18 -7.11
CA VAL A 109 8.35 -0.41 -7.72
C VAL A 109 7.87 -1.80 -7.30
N VAL A 110 6.64 -1.94 -6.82
CA VAL A 110 6.11 -3.22 -6.36
C VAL A 110 4.82 -3.55 -7.07
N LEU A 111 4.70 -4.78 -7.56
CA LEU A 111 3.42 -5.36 -7.93
C LEU A 111 3.16 -6.58 -7.05
N ALA A 112 2.20 -6.45 -6.13
CA ALA A 112 1.68 -7.58 -5.40
C ALA A 112 0.66 -8.33 -6.26
N VAL A 113 0.97 -9.58 -6.59
CA VAL A 113 0.18 -10.44 -7.49
C VAL A 113 -0.99 -11.04 -6.71
N ASP A 114 -2.18 -11.06 -7.31
CA ASP A 114 -3.32 -11.79 -6.79
C ASP A 114 -3.34 -13.21 -7.36
N LEU A 115 -3.06 -14.21 -6.54
CA LEU A 115 -3.11 -15.62 -6.95
C LEU A 115 -4.47 -16.26 -6.67
N TYR A 116 -5.42 -15.55 -6.03
CA TYR A 116 -6.71 -16.09 -5.61
C TYR A 116 -7.90 -15.46 -6.34
N ASP A 117 -7.66 -14.66 -7.39
CA ASP A 117 -8.70 -14.03 -8.22
C ASP A 117 -9.69 -13.20 -7.36
N GLY A 118 -9.14 -12.35 -6.49
CA GLY A 118 -9.88 -11.46 -5.61
C GLY A 118 -10.38 -12.10 -4.30
N LYS A 119 -10.26 -13.43 -4.15
CA LYS A 119 -10.66 -14.13 -2.92
C LYS A 119 -9.65 -13.90 -1.79
N LYS A 120 -10.15 -13.93 -0.56
CA LYS A 120 -9.36 -13.77 0.65
C LYS A 120 -9.89 -14.68 1.73
N ALA A 121 -8.99 -15.31 2.46
CA ALA A 121 -9.38 -16.12 3.59
C ALA A 121 -9.87 -15.25 4.74
N THR A 122 -10.92 -15.70 5.41
CA THR A 122 -11.46 -15.10 6.63
C THR A 122 -11.09 -15.88 7.89
N ASP A 123 -10.61 -17.12 7.72
CA ASP A 123 -10.13 -17.98 8.79
C ASP A 123 -8.99 -18.91 8.31
N PRO A 124 -8.32 -19.64 9.22
CA PRO A 124 -7.19 -20.52 8.85
C PRO A 124 -7.56 -21.73 7.96
N GLU A 125 -8.79 -22.23 8.03
CA GLU A 125 -9.23 -23.37 7.20
C GLU A 125 -9.40 -22.91 5.75
N GLU A 126 -10.03 -21.76 5.54
CA GLU A 126 -10.16 -21.15 4.23
C GLU A 126 -8.79 -20.78 3.63
N ALA A 127 -7.85 -20.29 4.43
CA ALA A 127 -6.48 -20.01 4.00
C ALA A 127 -5.77 -21.28 3.50
N THR A 128 -5.98 -22.41 4.19
CA THR A 128 -5.45 -23.71 3.77
C THR A 128 -6.04 -24.14 2.43
N VAL A 129 -7.35 -23.99 2.23
CA VAL A 129 -8.03 -24.33 0.97
C VAL A 129 -7.55 -23.45 -0.18
N LEU A 130 -7.49 -22.12 0.00
CA LEU A 130 -7.04 -21.20 -1.03
C LEU A 130 -5.58 -21.43 -1.41
N SER A 131 -4.69 -21.57 -0.42
CA SER A 131 -3.28 -21.89 -0.68
C SER A 131 -3.09 -23.21 -1.43
N SER A 132 -3.92 -24.23 -1.13
CA SER A 132 -3.90 -25.51 -1.83
C SER A 132 -4.36 -25.37 -3.28
N SER A 133 -5.37 -24.54 -3.55
CA SER A 133 -5.86 -24.31 -4.93
C SER A 133 -4.79 -23.77 -5.88
N VAL A 134 -3.86 -22.97 -5.36
CA VAL A 134 -2.70 -22.47 -6.12
C VAL A 134 -1.67 -23.57 -6.36
N THR A 135 -1.53 -24.51 -5.42
CA THR A 135 -0.64 -25.67 -5.59
C THR A 135 -1.23 -26.71 -6.55
N ASP A 136 -2.55 -26.80 -6.63
CA ASP A 136 -3.25 -27.69 -7.57
C ASP A 136 -3.19 -27.17 -9.02
N ASP A 137 -3.01 -25.86 -9.23
CA ASP A 137 -2.83 -25.21 -10.54
C ASP A 137 -1.57 -24.32 -10.57
N LEU A 138 -0.41 -24.97 -10.41
CA LEU A 138 0.88 -24.28 -10.45
C LEU A 138 1.14 -23.62 -11.81
N ASP A 139 0.72 -24.24 -12.91
CA ASP A 139 0.93 -23.69 -14.26
C ASP A 139 0.21 -22.35 -14.42
N GLY A 140 -1.07 -22.28 -14.02
CA GLY A 140 -1.83 -21.03 -14.03
C GLY A 140 -1.23 -19.96 -13.13
N ALA A 141 -0.77 -20.34 -11.94
CA ALA A 141 -0.12 -19.42 -11.02
C ALA A 141 1.24 -18.92 -11.56
N PHE A 142 2.04 -19.76 -12.23
CA PHE A 142 3.27 -19.31 -12.90
C PHE A 142 2.98 -18.38 -14.07
N ASP A 143 1.96 -18.66 -14.88
CA ASP A 143 1.59 -17.81 -16.00
C ASP A 143 1.09 -16.44 -15.54
N ASN A 144 0.37 -16.39 -14.42
CA ASN A 144 0.02 -15.15 -13.74
C ASN A 144 1.27 -14.35 -13.34
N VAL A 145 2.21 -14.98 -12.62
CA VAL A 145 3.44 -14.29 -12.18
C VAL A 145 4.31 -13.86 -13.37
N LYS A 146 4.42 -14.67 -14.43
CA LYS A 146 5.09 -14.29 -15.69
C LYS A 146 4.49 -13.04 -16.31
N ALA A 147 3.16 -12.96 -16.35
CA ALA A 147 2.46 -11.80 -16.88
C ALA A 147 2.72 -10.56 -16.01
N ALA A 148 2.73 -10.71 -14.69
CA ALA A 148 3.08 -9.65 -13.75
C ALA A 148 4.51 -9.13 -13.98
N VAL A 149 5.52 -10.01 -14.08
CA VAL A 149 6.91 -9.65 -14.40
C VAL A 149 6.99 -8.85 -15.69
N LYS A 150 6.37 -9.36 -16.77
CA LYS A 150 6.35 -8.69 -18.08
C LYS A 150 5.66 -7.33 -18.02
N TRP A 151 4.57 -7.21 -17.29
CA TRP A 151 3.84 -5.95 -17.18
C TRP A 151 4.65 -4.92 -16.39
N VAL A 152 5.31 -5.32 -15.30
CA VAL A 152 6.15 -4.43 -14.48
C VAL A 152 7.36 -3.93 -15.27
N SER A 153 8.03 -4.80 -16.04
CA SER A 153 9.20 -4.40 -16.85
C SER A 153 8.88 -3.37 -17.93
N LEU A 154 7.60 -3.25 -18.33
CA LEU A 154 7.15 -2.27 -19.32
C LEU A 154 6.76 -0.92 -18.71
N GLN A 155 6.81 -0.75 -17.39
CA GLN A 155 6.49 0.53 -16.75
C GLN A 155 7.63 1.53 -16.92
N TYR A 156 7.31 2.78 -17.22
CA TYR A 156 8.29 3.82 -17.54
C TYR A 156 9.29 4.11 -16.40
N ASN A 157 8.91 3.81 -15.16
CA ASN A 157 9.65 4.08 -13.94
C ASN A 157 10.41 2.84 -13.41
N VAL A 158 10.50 1.77 -14.18
CA VAL A 158 11.15 0.51 -13.77
C VAL A 158 12.49 0.34 -14.48
N ASP A 159 13.51 -0.07 -13.72
CA ASP A 159 14.75 -0.66 -14.22
C ASP A 159 14.51 -2.16 -14.43
N ASP A 160 14.29 -2.57 -15.68
CA ASP A 160 13.97 -3.94 -16.06
C ASP A 160 15.14 -4.92 -15.88
N THR A 161 16.34 -4.41 -15.58
CA THR A 161 17.51 -5.23 -15.23
C THR A 161 17.55 -5.61 -13.75
N GLN A 162 16.71 -4.99 -12.92
CA GLN A 162 16.67 -5.19 -11.47
C GLN A 162 15.27 -5.61 -10.99
N LEU A 163 14.81 -6.75 -11.50
CA LEU A 163 13.58 -7.38 -11.06
C LEU A 163 13.85 -8.40 -9.97
N LYS A 164 13.08 -8.31 -8.90
CA LYS A 164 13.17 -9.19 -7.74
C LYS A 164 11.83 -9.85 -7.42
N LEU A 165 11.89 -11.01 -6.77
CA LEU A 165 10.74 -11.66 -6.16
C LEU A 165 10.84 -11.56 -4.63
N ALA A 166 9.73 -11.32 -3.96
CA ALA A 166 9.61 -11.36 -2.51
C ALA A 166 8.26 -11.99 -2.09
N GLY A 167 8.21 -12.54 -0.88
CA GLY A 167 7.00 -13.04 -0.22
C GLY A 167 7.38 -13.57 1.17
N GLY A 168 6.44 -13.64 2.12
CA GLY A 168 6.67 -14.37 3.38
C GLY A 168 6.27 -15.84 3.23
N SER A 169 5.91 -16.56 4.30
CA SER A 169 5.91 -18.04 4.37
C SER A 169 5.30 -18.76 3.16
N PHE A 170 4.12 -18.35 2.67
CA PHE A 170 3.53 -18.96 1.47
C PHE A 170 4.31 -18.61 0.20
N GLY A 171 4.80 -17.38 0.10
CA GLY A 171 5.68 -16.91 -0.97
C GLY A 171 7.13 -17.45 -0.90
N ASP A 172 7.65 -17.80 0.28
CA ASP A 172 8.98 -18.42 0.44
C ASP A 172 9.00 -19.82 -0.19
N GLU A 173 7.86 -20.55 -0.21
CA GLU A 173 7.72 -21.80 -0.95
C GLU A 173 7.78 -21.60 -2.48
N TRP A 174 7.52 -20.38 -2.96
CA TRP A 174 7.66 -20.03 -4.37
C TRP A 174 9.10 -19.75 -4.79
N ASP A 175 10.02 -19.45 -3.86
CA ASP A 175 11.40 -19.12 -4.22
C ASP A 175 12.14 -20.27 -4.88
N ALA A 176 11.96 -21.49 -4.38
CA ALA A 176 12.54 -22.69 -5.00
C ALA A 176 11.92 -22.94 -6.39
N ARG A 177 10.60 -22.77 -6.48
CA ARG A 177 9.82 -23.02 -7.70
C ARG A 177 10.13 -22.00 -8.82
N MET A 178 10.42 -20.75 -8.46
CA MET A 178 10.66 -19.66 -9.41
C MET A 178 12.09 -19.64 -9.95
N ALA A 179 13.07 -20.05 -9.14
CA ALA A 179 14.46 -20.20 -9.59
C ALA A 179 14.61 -21.25 -10.72
N GLU A 180 13.72 -22.26 -10.75
CA GLU A 180 13.71 -23.31 -11.77
C GLU A 180 13.08 -22.87 -13.10
N ASN A 181 12.36 -21.75 -13.13
CA ASN A 181 11.53 -21.32 -14.28
C ASN A 181 12.12 -20.15 -15.10
N GLU A 182 13.39 -19.78 -14.87
CA GLU A 182 14.16 -18.79 -15.67
C GLU A 182 13.45 -17.43 -15.92
N LEU A 183 12.68 -16.95 -14.94
CA LEU A 183 11.82 -15.77 -15.10
C LEU A 183 12.55 -14.42 -15.14
N GLY A 184 13.89 -14.42 -15.13
CA GLY A 184 14.69 -13.20 -15.11
C GLY A 184 14.57 -12.38 -13.82
N VAL A 185 13.97 -12.94 -12.76
CA VAL A 185 13.85 -12.31 -11.44
C VAL A 185 14.82 -12.96 -10.45
N SER A 186 15.38 -12.14 -9.56
CA SER A 186 16.26 -12.61 -8.47
C SER A 186 15.52 -12.60 -7.12
N LYS A 187 15.85 -13.50 -6.19
CA LYS A 187 15.26 -13.47 -4.84
C LYS A 187 15.72 -12.22 -4.10
N LEU A 188 14.78 -11.47 -3.51
CA LEU A 188 15.11 -10.44 -2.53
C LEU A 188 15.31 -11.10 -1.16
N VAL A 189 16.52 -10.99 -0.60
CA VAL A 189 16.88 -11.53 0.71
C VAL A 189 16.71 -10.44 1.77
N GLU A 190 15.47 -10.08 2.10
CA GLU A 190 15.15 -9.24 3.26
C GLU A 190 14.03 -9.89 4.05
N GLN A 191 14.15 -9.88 5.39
CA GLN A 191 13.16 -10.47 6.29
C GLN A 191 11.91 -9.58 6.28
N LEU A 192 10.87 -10.03 5.57
CA LEU A 192 9.53 -9.45 5.55
C LEU A 192 8.84 -9.56 6.91
#